data_AF-A0A917R176-F1
#
_entry.id   AF-A0A917R176-F1
#
_cell.length_a   1.000
_cell.length_b   1.000
_cell.length_c   1.000
_cell.angle_alpha   90.00
_cell.angle_beta   90.00
_cell.angle_gamma   90.00
#
_symmetry.space_group_name_H-M   'P 1'
#
loop_
_entity.id
_entity.type
_entity.pdbx_description
1 polymer ?
#
loop_
_entity_poly.entity_id
_entity_poly.type
_entity_poly.pdbx_seq_one_letter_code
_entity_poly.pdbx_strand_id
1 'polypeptide(L)'
;MRETPPVLWLGGPPGAGKSTVARVLARRHGLRWYNADAHTWEHRDRAIAAGHTAAITWERMPRAERWTAPVEDMVAMSLHHERGRMIVDDVRALPPSPLVIAEGTPVTPSVTGPAGRAVWLLPTAEVQHDRLVERGMAPGVGAFRLYQALRREIETQVEEYGGRKLIVDGRQSVADTVAEVEALFAEALAEGPVAVTAAERRRLLRYANRAAVSQHQQFDARPWAPEGAMSTVYAFACECGHEACTADVELAVADFPGLPDESSPPVLTPGHHAIMVGPGTNCPDKRS
;
A
#
# COMPACT_ATOMS: atom_id res chain seq x y z
N MET A 1 9.51 -26.90 -2.22
CA MET A 1 9.68 -25.44 -2.14
C MET A 1 8.35 -24.82 -2.56
N ARG A 2 7.72 -23.96 -1.76
CA ARG A 2 6.50 -23.26 -2.23
C ARG A 2 6.94 -22.24 -3.28
N GLU A 3 6.30 -22.24 -4.44
CA GLU A 3 6.52 -21.19 -5.45
C GLU A 3 6.09 -19.84 -4.86
N THR A 4 6.95 -18.84 -5.00
CA THR A 4 6.68 -17.45 -4.60
C THR A 4 5.84 -16.78 -5.68
N PRO A 5 4.88 -15.90 -5.34
CA PRO A 5 4.12 -15.21 -6.37
C PRO A 5 5.01 -14.31 -7.23
N PRO A 6 4.67 -14.10 -8.50
CA PRO A 6 5.29 -13.05 -9.29
C PRO A 6 4.88 -11.67 -8.73
N VAL A 7 5.83 -10.74 -8.69
CA VAL A 7 5.67 -9.44 -8.01
C VAL A 7 6.02 -8.28 -8.93
N LEU A 8 5.19 -7.24 -8.87
CA LEU A 8 5.43 -5.90 -9.40
C LEU A 8 5.75 -4.98 -8.22
N TRP A 9 6.92 -4.37 -8.21
CA TRP A 9 7.37 -3.51 -7.13
C TRP A 9 7.15 -2.04 -7.47
N LEU A 10 6.45 -1.31 -6.61
CA LEU A 10 6.21 0.12 -6.77
C LEU A 10 6.80 0.89 -5.58
N GLY A 11 8.00 1.43 -5.78
CA GLY A 11 8.73 2.20 -4.77
C GLY A 11 8.53 3.71 -4.92
N GLY A 12 9.06 4.45 -3.94
CA GLY A 12 9.08 5.92 -3.95
C GLY A 12 8.71 6.55 -2.61
N PRO A 13 9.00 7.85 -2.43
CA PRO A 13 8.82 8.52 -1.16
C PRO A 13 7.33 8.78 -0.83
N PRO A 14 7.02 9.19 0.41
CA PRO A 14 5.71 9.69 0.77
C PRO A 14 5.31 10.89 -0.11
N GLY A 15 4.04 10.97 -0.50
CA GLY A 15 3.54 11.99 -1.43
C GLY A 15 3.68 11.67 -2.93
N ALA A 16 4.35 10.58 -3.29
CA ALA A 16 4.58 10.22 -4.70
C ALA A 16 3.33 9.73 -5.47
N GLY A 17 2.29 9.26 -4.78
CA GLY A 17 1.05 8.73 -5.41
C GLY A 17 1.03 7.20 -5.60
N LYS A 18 1.98 6.47 -4.99
CA LYS A 18 2.13 5.00 -5.12
C LYS A 18 0.85 4.22 -4.83
N SER A 19 0.27 4.40 -3.63
CA SER A 19 -0.94 3.68 -3.23
C SER A 19 -2.12 3.94 -4.16
N THR A 20 -2.21 5.15 -4.73
CA THR A 20 -3.23 5.47 -5.76
C THR A 20 -3.02 4.62 -7.01
N VAL A 21 -1.80 4.62 -7.55
CA VAL A 21 -1.47 3.84 -8.76
C VAL A 21 -1.64 2.34 -8.51
N ALA A 22 -1.08 1.81 -7.42
CA ALA A 22 -1.14 0.40 -7.08
C ALA A 22 -2.59 -0.09 -6.92
N ARG A 23 -3.45 0.70 -6.26
CA ARG A 23 -4.86 0.38 -6.08
C ARG A 23 -5.63 0.34 -7.40
N VAL A 24 -5.35 1.27 -8.32
CA VAL A 24 -5.98 1.27 -9.65
C VAL A 24 -5.53 0.05 -10.45
N LEU A 25 -4.23 -0.24 -10.49
CA LEU A 25 -3.71 -1.41 -11.20
C LEU A 25 -4.24 -2.72 -10.62
N ALA A 26 -4.28 -2.84 -9.29
CA ALA A 26 -4.79 -4.04 -8.63
C ALA A 26 -6.26 -4.32 -8.97
N ARG A 27 -7.10 -3.28 -9.02
CA ARG A 27 -8.52 -3.42 -9.38
C ARG A 27 -8.70 -3.74 -10.86
N ARG A 28 -8.04 -2.99 -11.73
CA ARG A 28 -8.13 -3.11 -13.19
C ARG A 28 -7.65 -4.48 -13.68
N HIS A 29 -6.57 -5.00 -13.10
CA HIS A 29 -5.95 -6.25 -13.53
C HIS A 29 -6.19 -7.45 -12.59
N GLY A 30 -6.98 -7.29 -11.53
CA GLY A 30 -7.23 -8.41 -10.60
C GLY A 30 -5.97 -8.88 -9.88
N LEU A 31 -5.11 -7.95 -9.45
CA LEU A 31 -3.86 -8.24 -8.74
C LEU A 31 -4.09 -8.28 -7.23
N ARG A 32 -3.21 -8.98 -6.51
CA ARG A 32 -3.12 -8.84 -5.07
C ARG A 32 -2.36 -7.56 -4.73
N TRP A 33 -2.98 -6.64 -4.01
CA TRP A 33 -2.31 -5.43 -3.54
C TRP A 33 -1.69 -5.66 -2.16
N TYR A 34 -0.36 -5.60 -2.08
CA TYR A 34 0.37 -5.53 -0.82
C TYR A 34 0.77 -4.08 -0.56
N ASN A 35 0.19 -3.46 0.46
CA ASN A 35 0.49 -2.11 0.90
C ASN A 35 1.40 -2.18 2.13
N ALA A 36 2.67 -1.80 2.00
CA ALA A 36 3.62 -1.87 3.11
C ALA A 36 3.17 -1.08 4.35
N ASP A 37 2.47 0.04 4.18
CA ASP A 37 2.02 0.87 5.30
C ASP A 37 0.91 0.20 6.13
N ALA A 38 0.18 -0.75 5.55
CA ALA A 38 -0.78 -1.61 6.25
C ALA A 38 -0.12 -2.70 7.11
N HIS A 39 1.21 -2.76 7.15
CA HIS A 39 1.97 -3.68 7.99
C HIS A 39 2.98 -2.95 8.89
N THR A 40 2.84 -1.64 9.07
CA THR A 40 3.83 -0.83 9.82
C THR A 40 4.01 -1.31 11.26
N TRP A 41 2.92 -1.61 11.97
CA TRP A 41 2.99 -2.01 13.38
C TRP A 41 3.45 -3.46 13.54
N GLU A 42 3.00 -4.36 12.68
CA GLU A 42 3.51 -5.73 12.58
C GLU A 42 5.02 -5.73 12.36
N HIS A 43 5.51 -4.92 11.41
CA HIS A 43 6.94 -4.81 11.13
C HIS A 43 7.70 -4.24 12.32
N ARG A 44 7.10 -3.28 13.03
CA ARG A 44 7.70 -2.72 14.24
C ARG A 44 7.82 -3.79 15.34
N ASP A 45 6.82 -4.63 15.53
CA ASP A 45 6.87 -5.71 16.52
C ASP A 45 7.95 -6.75 16.16
N ARG A 46 8.07 -7.11 14.88
CA ARG A 46 9.18 -7.94 14.40
C ARG A 46 10.54 -7.29 14.65
N ALA A 47 10.66 -5.98 14.41
CA ALA A 47 11.90 -5.25 14.66
C ALA A 47 12.26 -5.21 16.16
N ILE A 48 11.27 -5.04 17.04
CA ILE A 48 11.45 -5.11 18.49
C ILE A 48 11.90 -6.51 18.91
N ALA A 49 11.24 -7.56 18.41
CA ALA A 49 11.59 -8.94 18.70
C ALA A 49 13.01 -9.30 18.22
N ALA A 50 13.45 -8.72 17.11
CA ALA A 50 14.81 -8.85 16.59
C ALA A 50 15.83 -7.91 17.27
N GLY A 51 15.42 -7.11 18.26
CA GLY A 51 16.31 -6.27 19.07
C GLY A 51 16.74 -4.96 18.41
N HIS A 52 16.04 -4.48 17.37
CA HIS A 52 16.38 -3.21 16.72
C HIS A 52 16.15 -2.02 17.66
N THR A 53 17.25 -1.34 18.03
CA THR A 53 17.25 -0.23 18.98
C THR A 53 16.27 0.87 18.60
N ALA A 54 16.21 1.28 17.33
CA ALA A 54 15.31 2.35 16.89
C ALA A 54 13.82 2.00 17.05
N ALA A 55 13.45 0.72 16.88
CA ALA A 55 12.08 0.25 17.10
C ALA A 55 11.70 0.33 18.59
N ILE A 56 12.61 -0.12 19.47
CA ILE A 56 12.43 -0.09 20.93
C ILE A 56 12.38 1.36 21.43
N THR A 57 13.26 2.23 20.92
CA THR A 57 13.30 3.66 21.27
C THR A 57 11.98 4.33 20.91
N TRP A 58 11.43 4.09 19.72
CA TRP A 58 10.14 4.65 19.31
C TRP A 58 9.00 4.30 20.28
N GLU A 59 8.90 3.02 20.70
CA GLU A 59 7.84 2.56 21.60
C GLU A 59 7.96 3.15 23.01
N ARG A 60 9.18 3.41 23.48
CA ARG A 60 9.44 4.05 24.77
C ARG A 60 9.28 5.57 24.73
N MET A 61 9.50 6.18 23.57
CA MET A 61 9.47 7.63 23.41
C MET A 61 8.03 8.15 23.47
N PRO A 62 7.75 9.20 24.28
CA PRO A 62 6.46 9.86 24.28
C PRO A 62 6.05 10.31 22.89
N ARG A 63 4.78 10.12 22.52
CA ARG A 63 4.28 10.38 21.17
C ARG A 63 4.56 11.81 20.68
N ALA A 64 4.48 12.80 21.57
CA ALA A 64 4.72 14.21 21.25
C ALA A 64 6.19 14.50 20.85
N GLU A 65 7.13 13.70 21.34
CA GLU A 65 8.58 13.91 21.13
C GLU A 65 9.11 13.24 19.85
N ARG A 66 8.39 12.23 19.34
CA ARG A 66 8.81 11.48 18.13
C ARG A 66 9.02 12.37 16.91
N TRP A 67 8.24 13.45 16.83
CA TRP A 67 8.24 14.39 15.73
C TRP A 67 9.15 15.62 15.97
N THR A 68 9.81 15.69 17.12
CA THR A 68 10.79 16.74 17.43
C THR A 68 12.24 16.23 17.34
N ALA A 69 12.44 14.91 17.37
CA ALA A 69 13.74 14.26 17.21
C ALA A 69 14.55 14.74 15.97
N PRO A 70 15.88 14.57 15.96
CA PRO A 70 16.71 14.70 14.76
C PRO A 70 16.15 13.88 13.58
N VAL A 71 16.37 14.34 12.35
CA VAL A 71 15.80 13.71 11.15
C VAL A 71 16.37 12.32 10.94
N GLU A 72 17.65 12.13 11.24
CA GLU A 72 18.36 10.85 11.17
C GLU A 72 17.72 9.82 12.12
N ASP A 73 17.39 10.25 13.34
CA ASP A 73 16.68 9.43 14.32
C ASP A 73 15.27 9.11 13.84
N MET A 74 14.55 10.06 13.21
CA MET A 74 13.24 9.79 12.63
C MET A 74 13.31 8.75 11.51
N VAL A 75 14.34 8.80 10.64
CA VAL A 75 14.55 7.82 9.57
C VAL A 75 14.79 6.44 10.18
N ALA A 76 15.70 6.33 11.13
CA ALA A 76 15.95 5.07 11.84
C ALA A 76 14.69 4.54 12.54
N MET A 77 13.97 5.40 13.27
CA MET A 77 12.73 5.00 13.97
C MET A 77 11.57 4.68 13.04
N SER A 78 11.56 5.20 11.81
CA SER A 78 10.59 4.82 10.76
C SER A 78 10.82 3.40 10.22
N LEU A 79 11.98 2.81 10.54
CA LEU A 79 12.42 1.49 10.10
C LEU A 79 12.51 1.38 8.57
N HIS A 80 12.89 2.49 7.91
CA HIS A 80 12.96 2.55 6.45
C HIS A 80 13.88 1.47 5.88
N HIS A 81 15.04 1.25 6.50
CA HIS A 81 16.04 0.30 6.00
C HIS A 81 15.72 -1.15 6.39
N GLU A 82 15.05 -1.36 7.53
CA GLU A 82 14.72 -2.68 8.06
C GLU A 82 13.48 -3.29 7.41
N ARG A 83 12.45 -2.46 7.14
CA ARG A 83 11.15 -2.93 6.64
C ARG A 83 11.23 -3.57 5.26
N GLY A 84 12.26 -3.27 4.46
CA GLY A 84 12.44 -3.86 3.13
C GLY A 84 12.50 -5.39 3.14
N ARG A 85 13.30 -5.98 4.04
CA ARG A 85 13.44 -7.45 4.14
C ARG A 85 12.16 -8.12 4.61
N MET A 86 11.52 -7.48 5.57
CA MET A 86 10.21 -7.83 6.11
C MET A 86 9.13 -7.88 5.03
N ILE A 87 9.07 -6.88 4.14
CA ILE A 87 8.16 -6.86 2.99
C ILE A 87 8.44 -8.06 2.05
N VAL A 88 9.71 -8.34 1.76
CA VAL A 88 10.09 -9.47 0.89
C VAL A 88 9.65 -10.80 1.50
N ASP A 89 9.84 -10.98 2.81
CA ASP A 89 9.42 -12.20 3.50
C ASP A 89 7.89 -12.37 3.48
N ASP A 90 7.14 -11.29 3.70
CA ASP A 90 5.68 -11.33 3.64
C ASP A 90 5.18 -11.68 2.23
N VAL A 91 5.73 -11.02 1.21
CA VAL A 91 5.34 -11.27 -0.19
C VAL A 91 5.69 -12.69 -0.62
N ARG A 92 6.82 -13.26 -0.16
CA ARG A 92 7.17 -14.66 -0.42
C ARG A 92 6.22 -15.65 0.25
N ALA A 93 5.61 -15.28 1.38
CA ALA A 93 4.65 -16.11 2.10
C ALA A 93 3.25 -16.10 1.47
N LEU A 94 2.95 -15.16 0.56
CA LEU A 94 1.67 -15.08 -0.12
C LEU A 94 1.43 -16.26 -1.07
N PRO A 95 0.16 -16.58 -1.38
CA PRO A 95 -0.17 -17.59 -2.38
C PRO A 95 0.43 -17.26 -3.75
N PRO A 96 0.89 -18.25 -4.54
CA PRO A 96 1.63 -18.04 -5.79
C PRO A 96 0.84 -17.33 -6.90
N SER A 97 -0.49 -17.23 -6.76
CA SER A 97 -1.39 -16.55 -7.70
C SER A 97 -2.43 -15.72 -6.94
N PRO A 98 -2.90 -14.59 -7.49
CA PRO A 98 -2.40 -13.93 -8.71
C PRO A 98 -1.08 -13.17 -8.47
N LEU A 99 -0.62 -12.46 -9.49
CA LEU A 99 0.39 -11.41 -9.41
C LEU A 99 0.16 -10.49 -8.21
N VAL A 100 1.24 -10.11 -7.54
CA VAL A 100 1.24 -9.15 -6.44
C VAL A 100 1.74 -7.81 -6.95
N ILE A 101 1.03 -6.72 -6.68
CA ILE A 101 1.62 -5.37 -6.71
C ILE A 101 1.97 -4.97 -5.28
N ALA A 102 3.26 -4.93 -4.98
CA ALA A 102 3.80 -4.58 -3.68
C ALA A 102 4.33 -3.15 -3.72
N GLU A 103 3.73 -2.28 -2.91
CA GLU A 103 4.07 -0.85 -2.87
C GLU A 103 4.46 -0.40 -1.47
N GLY A 104 5.38 0.56 -1.41
CA GLY A 104 5.74 1.17 -0.14
C GLY A 104 6.96 2.06 -0.24
N THR A 105 7.11 2.94 0.75
CA THR A 105 8.33 3.75 0.87
C THR A 105 9.59 2.93 1.17
N PRO A 106 9.56 1.86 1.99
CA PRO A 106 10.69 0.95 2.17
C PRO A 106 11.03 0.06 0.95
N VAL A 107 10.29 0.15 -0.16
CA VAL A 107 10.59 -0.59 -1.40
C VAL A 107 11.68 0.18 -2.16
N THR A 108 12.92 -0.16 -1.88
CA THR A 108 14.12 0.44 -2.48
C THR A 108 14.76 -0.52 -3.50
N PRO A 109 15.72 -0.06 -4.35
CA PRO A 109 16.39 -0.95 -5.31
C PRO A 109 17.05 -2.18 -4.68
N SER A 110 17.60 -2.06 -3.48
CA SER A 110 18.21 -3.19 -2.77
C SER A 110 17.19 -4.24 -2.30
N VAL A 111 15.92 -3.85 -2.12
CA VAL A 111 14.81 -4.74 -1.76
C VAL A 111 14.33 -5.56 -2.96
N THR A 112 14.23 -4.93 -4.12
CA THR A 112 13.69 -5.57 -5.32
C THR A 112 14.72 -6.45 -6.04
N GLY A 113 16.02 -6.13 -5.86
CA GLY A 113 17.11 -6.72 -6.61
C GLY A 113 17.13 -6.31 -8.09
N PRO A 114 18.20 -6.63 -8.83
CA PRO A 114 18.41 -6.18 -10.21
C PRO A 114 17.46 -6.81 -11.23
N ALA A 115 16.88 -7.97 -10.92
CA ALA A 115 15.88 -8.65 -11.75
C ALA A 115 14.42 -8.30 -11.36
N GLY A 116 14.24 -7.41 -10.38
CA GLY A 116 12.91 -7.03 -9.90
C GLY A 116 12.15 -6.24 -10.96
N ARG A 117 10.91 -6.67 -11.27
CA ARG A 117 9.95 -5.89 -12.05
C ARG A 117 9.51 -4.67 -11.22
N ALA A 118 10.35 -3.64 -11.19
CA ALA A 118 10.20 -2.50 -10.29
C ALA A 118 10.08 -1.17 -11.04
N VAL A 119 9.33 -0.24 -10.46
CA VAL A 119 9.22 1.17 -10.87
C VAL A 119 9.25 2.04 -9.62
N TRP A 120 9.99 3.15 -9.64
CA TRP A 120 9.99 4.16 -8.58
C TRP A 120 9.31 5.44 -9.04
N LEU A 121 8.25 5.84 -8.34
CA LEU A 121 7.62 7.16 -8.54
C LEU A 121 8.42 8.20 -7.76
N LEU A 122 9.03 9.16 -8.45
CA LEU A 122 9.85 10.20 -7.85
C LEU A 122 9.20 11.57 -8.08
N PRO A 123 8.48 12.13 -7.08
CA PRO A 123 7.95 13.47 -7.20
C PRO A 123 9.08 14.50 -7.17
N THR A 124 8.91 15.60 -7.91
CA THR A 124 9.75 16.78 -7.72
C THR A 124 9.60 17.30 -6.28
N ALA A 125 10.58 18.08 -5.81
CA ALA A 125 10.52 18.63 -4.46
C ALA A 125 9.27 19.49 -4.22
N GLU A 126 8.87 20.27 -5.23
CA GLU A 126 7.66 21.11 -5.24
C GLU A 126 6.39 20.25 -5.15
N VAL A 127 6.26 19.24 -6.02
CA VAL A 127 5.10 18.34 -6.00
C VAL A 127 4.99 17.59 -4.67
N GLN A 128 6.12 17.13 -4.12
CA GLN A 128 6.10 16.50 -2.81
C GLN A 128 5.63 17.49 -1.74
N HIS A 129 6.22 18.69 -1.71
CA HIS A 129 5.85 19.73 -0.76
C HIS A 129 4.34 20.00 -0.78
N ASP A 130 3.79 20.30 -1.95
CA ASP A 130 2.39 20.71 -2.09
C ASP A 130 1.43 19.59 -1.69
N ARG A 131 1.69 18.35 -2.13
CA ARG A 131 0.88 17.18 -1.74
C ARG A 131 0.94 16.87 -0.25
N LEU A 132 2.05 17.15 0.42
CA LEU A 132 2.14 16.99 1.88
C LEU A 132 1.34 18.08 2.59
N VAL A 133 1.36 19.32 2.09
CA VAL A 133 0.55 20.43 2.61
C VAL A 133 -0.94 20.17 2.41
N GLU A 134 -1.36 19.69 1.24
CA GLU A 134 -2.74 19.28 0.95
C GLU A 134 -3.25 18.18 1.90
N ARG A 135 -2.35 17.33 2.42
CA ARG A 135 -2.65 16.32 3.45
C ARG A 135 -2.71 16.89 4.87
N GLY A 136 -2.71 18.22 5.01
CA GLY A 136 -2.77 18.92 6.30
C GLY A 136 -1.45 18.91 7.08
N MET A 137 -0.33 18.59 6.44
CA MET A 137 0.98 18.59 7.12
C MET A 137 1.56 20.01 7.12
N ALA A 138 2.03 20.46 8.29
CA ALA A 138 2.72 21.73 8.41
C ALA A 138 4.14 21.63 7.84
N PRO A 139 4.54 22.52 6.91
CA PRO A 139 5.90 22.54 6.37
C PRO A 139 6.97 22.69 7.44
N GLY A 140 8.09 22.00 7.25
CA GLY A 140 9.28 22.15 8.10
C GLY A 140 9.19 21.54 9.49
N VAL A 141 8.07 20.89 9.87
CA VAL A 141 7.90 20.29 11.21
C VAL A 141 7.46 18.83 11.15
N GLY A 142 7.79 18.08 12.20
CA GLY A 142 7.37 16.68 12.36
C GLY A 142 7.66 15.77 11.18
N ALA A 143 6.69 14.91 10.84
CA ALA A 143 6.80 13.94 9.76
C ALA A 143 7.09 14.56 8.38
N PHE A 144 6.83 15.86 8.19
CA PHE A 144 7.16 16.56 6.94
C PHE A 144 8.67 16.52 6.67
N ARG A 145 9.48 16.73 7.72
CA ARG A 145 10.96 16.68 7.64
C ARG A 145 11.45 15.28 7.27
N LEU A 146 10.87 14.25 7.91
CA LEU A 146 11.14 12.85 7.60
C LEU A 146 10.83 12.54 6.13
N TYR A 147 9.66 12.93 5.63
CA TYR A 147 9.24 12.60 4.27
C TYR A 147 10.09 13.28 3.20
N GLN A 148 10.60 14.48 3.47
CA GLN A 148 11.59 15.12 2.60
C GLN A 148 12.96 14.42 2.63
N ALA A 149 13.38 13.95 3.81
CA ALA A 149 14.63 13.18 3.94
C ALA A 149 14.54 11.87 3.16
N LEU A 150 13.43 11.13 3.32
CA LEU A 150 13.17 9.90 2.57
C LEU A 150 13.08 10.14 1.06
N ARG A 151 12.58 11.30 0.59
CA ARG A 151 12.65 11.64 -0.85
C ARG A 151 14.08 11.70 -1.34
N ARG A 152 14.94 12.46 -0.65
CA ARG A 152 16.34 12.63 -1.04
C ARG A 152 17.07 11.30 -1.03
N GLU A 153 16.90 10.51 0.04
CA GLU A 153 17.56 9.22 0.15
C GLU A 153 17.11 8.24 -0.94
N ILE A 154 15.80 8.10 -1.18
CA ILE A 154 15.28 7.20 -2.21
C ILE A 154 15.71 7.66 -3.60
N GLU A 155 15.72 8.96 -3.87
CA GLU A 155 16.22 9.52 -5.13
C GLU A 155 17.69 9.14 -5.37
N THR A 156 18.55 9.32 -4.35
CA THR A 156 19.95 8.91 -4.41
C THR A 156 20.10 7.40 -4.64
N GLN A 157 19.36 6.56 -3.92
CA GLN A 157 19.44 5.11 -4.10
C GLN A 157 18.97 4.68 -5.50
N VAL A 158 17.91 5.28 -6.04
CA VAL A 158 17.44 4.93 -7.38
C VAL A 158 18.45 5.37 -8.46
N GLU A 159 19.10 6.52 -8.27
CA GLU A 159 20.19 7.02 -9.13
C GLU A 159 21.39 6.06 -9.11
N GLU A 160 21.86 5.68 -7.92
CA GLU A 160 23.04 4.85 -7.72
C GLU A 160 22.86 3.42 -8.27
N TYR A 161 21.68 2.83 -8.09
CA TYR A 161 21.41 1.43 -8.48
C TYR A 161 20.75 1.29 -9.86
N GLY A 162 20.44 2.39 -10.55
CA GLY A 162 19.91 2.38 -11.93
C GLY A 162 18.47 1.86 -12.08
N GLY A 163 17.59 2.17 -11.12
CA GLY A 163 16.20 1.72 -11.15
C GLY A 163 15.32 2.44 -12.18
N ARG A 164 14.31 1.75 -12.75
CA ARG A 164 13.31 2.39 -13.63
C ARG A 164 12.50 3.41 -12.83
N LYS A 165 12.63 4.69 -13.16
CA LYS A 165 11.96 5.80 -12.47
C LYS A 165 10.95 6.49 -13.35
N LEU A 166 9.86 6.95 -12.74
CA LEU A 166 8.89 7.86 -13.33
C LEU A 166 8.90 9.15 -12.52
N ILE A 167 9.24 10.26 -13.16
CA ILE A 167 9.25 11.58 -12.53
C ILE A 167 7.83 12.12 -12.49
N VAL A 168 7.38 12.53 -11.30
CA VAL A 168 6.05 13.13 -11.10
C VAL A 168 6.25 14.63 -10.87
N ASP A 169 6.11 15.42 -11.93
CA ASP A 169 6.37 16.86 -11.94
C ASP A 169 5.10 17.72 -11.81
N GLY A 170 3.94 17.07 -11.63
CA GLY A 170 2.65 17.73 -11.42
C GLY A 170 1.91 18.11 -12.70
N ARG A 171 2.49 17.81 -13.88
CA ARG A 171 1.85 18.06 -15.18
C ARG A 171 0.94 16.93 -15.60
N GLN A 172 1.27 15.70 -15.21
CA GLN A 172 0.46 14.51 -15.48
C GLN A 172 -0.73 14.42 -14.54
N SER A 173 -1.88 14.02 -15.08
CA SER A 173 -3.01 13.59 -14.26
C SER A 173 -2.69 12.25 -13.57
N VAL A 174 -3.52 11.87 -12.60
CA VAL A 174 -3.45 10.53 -11.99
C VAL A 174 -3.64 9.44 -13.04
N ALA A 175 -4.54 9.66 -14.02
CA ALA A 175 -4.80 8.69 -15.08
C ALA A 175 -3.57 8.51 -15.99
N ASP A 176 -2.87 9.59 -16.33
CA ASP A 176 -1.64 9.54 -17.12
C ASP A 176 -0.54 8.79 -16.36
N THR A 177 -0.34 9.11 -15.08
CA THR A 177 0.64 8.42 -14.22
C THR A 177 0.34 6.92 -14.14
N VAL A 178 -0.93 6.54 -14.01
CA VAL A 178 -1.35 5.13 -14.01
C VAL A 178 -1.02 4.47 -15.34
N ALA A 179 -1.36 5.11 -16.46
CA ALA A 179 -1.12 4.57 -17.80
C ALA A 179 0.38 4.37 -18.07
N GLU A 180 1.24 5.29 -17.64
CA GLU A 180 2.69 5.15 -17.78
C GLU A 180 3.26 4.00 -16.95
N VAL A 181 2.83 3.85 -15.69
CA VAL A 181 3.24 2.70 -14.85
C VAL A 181 2.71 1.38 -15.42
N GLU A 182 1.48 1.37 -15.92
CA GLU A 182 0.89 0.22 -16.59
C GLU A 182 1.71 -0.20 -17.82
N ALA A 183 2.13 0.75 -18.65
CA ALA A 183 3.00 0.50 -19.79
C ALA A 183 4.36 -0.09 -19.37
N LEU A 184 4.95 0.40 -18.29
CA LEU A 184 6.21 -0.15 -17.73
C LEU A 184 6.07 -1.57 -17.18
N PHE A 185 4.85 -1.99 -16.85
CA PHE A 185 4.52 -3.33 -16.40
C PHE A 185 3.79 -4.18 -17.45
N ALA A 186 3.64 -3.70 -18.69
CA ALA A 186 2.75 -4.30 -19.69
C ALA A 186 3.05 -5.78 -19.97
N GLU A 187 4.32 -6.15 -20.18
CA GLU A 187 4.74 -7.55 -20.38
C GLU A 187 4.33 -8.43 -19.20
N ALA A 188 4.63 -7.98 -17.99
CA ALA A 188 4.32 -8.72 -16.78
C ALA A 188 2.81 -8.88 -16.55
N LEU A 189 2.03 -7.84 -16.85
CA LEU A 189 0.57 -7.84 -16.74
C LEU A 189 -0.07 -8.73 -17.81
N ALA A 190 0.51 -8.83 -19.00
CA ALA A 190 0.03 -9.68 -20.09
C ALA A 190 0.27 -11.17 -19.82
N GLU A 191 1.39 -11.51 -19.17
CA GLU A 191 1.79 -12.90 -18.95
C GLU A 191 1.38 -13.49 -17.59
N GLY A 192 1.28 -12.63 -16.56
CA GLY A 192 1.15 -13.11 -15.19
C GLY A 192 -0.26 -13.57 -14.82
N PRO A 193 -0.39 -14.45 -13.82
CA PRO A 193 -1.70 -14.90 -13.35
C PRO A 193 -2.47 -13.73 -12.73
N VAL A 194 -3.73 -13.58 -13.13
CA VAL A 194 -4.65 -12.53 -12.64
C VAL A 194 -5.95 -13.14 -12.15
N ALA A 195 -6.64 -12.45 -11.24
CA ALA A 195 -7.99 -12.84 -10.86
C ALA A 195 -8.99 -12.50 -11.98
N VAL A 196 -9.63 -13.53 -12.52
CA VAL A 196 -10.55 -13.40 -13.66
C VAL A 196 -12.01 -13.36 -13.22
N THR A 197 -12.35 -14.00 -12.10
CA THR A 197 -13.71 -14.01 -11.59
C THR A 197 -13.95 -12.87 -10.61
N ALA A 198 -15.18 -12.36 -10.57
CA ALA A 198 -15.57 -11.34 -9.60
C ALA A 198 -15.38 -11.81 -8.14
N ALA A 199 -15.57 -13.11 -7.88
CA ALA A 199 -15.36 -13.69 -6.55
C ALA A 199 -13.89 -13.69 -6.12
N GLU A 200 -12.95 -14.00 -7.02
CA GLU A 200 -11.52 -13.88 -6.75
C GLU A 200 -11.14 -12.43 -6.50
N ARG A 201 -11.61 -11.50 -7.34
CA ARG A 201 -11.35 -10.06 -7.18
C ARG A 201 -11.88 -9.53 -5.86
N ARG A 202 -13.09 -9.93 -5.46
CA ARG A 202 -13.66 -9.62 -4.14
C ARG A 202 -12.76 -10.10 -3.00
N ARG A 203 -12.22 -11.33 -3.07
CA ARG A 203 -11.29 -11.84 -2.04
C ARG A 203 -10.02 -11.00 -1.94
N LEU A 204 -9.48 -10.53 -3.06
CA LEU A 204 -8.30 -9.64 -3.07
C LEU A 204 -8.60 -8.25 -2.48
N LEU A 205 -9.79 -7.72 -2.75
CA LEU A 205 -10.25 -6.46 -2.17
C LEU A 205 -10.45 -6.59 -0.65
N ARG A 206 -11.08 -7.69 -0.20
CA ARG A 206 -11.21 -8.02 1.22
C ARG A 206 -9.86 -8.17 1.89
N TYR A 207 -8.90 -8.84 1.24
CA TYR A 207 -7.51 -8.96 1.73
C TYR A 207 -6.89 -7.58 1.99
N ALA A 208 -6.94 -6.67 1.01
CA ALA A 208 -6.36 -5.33 1.16
C ALA A 208 -7.07 -4.51 2.25
N ASN A 209 -8.40 -4.58 2.33
CA ASN A 209 -9.18 -3.92 3.38
C ASN A 209 -8.83 -4.47 4.78
N ARG A 210 -8.70 -5.80 4.90
CA ARG A 210 -8.36 -6.47 6.17
C ARG A 210 -6.97 -6.11 6.65
N ALA A 211 -6.00 -5.92 5.75
CA ALA A 211 -4.67 -5.42 6.11
C ALA A 211 -4.78 -4.01 6.72
N ALA A 212 -5.57 -3.11 6.14
CA ALA A 212 -5.80 -1.79 6.71
C ALA A 212 -6.47 -1.85 8.09
N VAL A 213 -7.46 -2.73 8.30
CA VAL A 213 -8.06 -2.94 9.63
C VAL A 213 -7.03 -3.43 10.64
N SER A 214 -6.23 -4.42 10.26
CA SER A 214 -5.20 -5.01 11.15
C SER A 214 -4.17 -3.97 11.58
N GLN A 215 -3.73 -3.11 10.66
CA GLN A 215 -2.86 -1.97 10.95
C GLN A 215 -3.46 -1.04 12.01
N HIS A 216 -4.75 -0.72 11.93
CA HIS A 216 -5.40 0.16 12.91
C HIS A 216 -5.63 -0.53 14.25
N GLN A 217 -5.97 -1.82 14.26
CA GLN A 217 -6.09 -2.61 15.49
C GLN A 217 -4.75 -2.69 16.24
N GLN A 218 -3.65 -2.91 15.51
CA GLN A 218 -2.30 -2.93 16.10
C GLN A 218 -1.84 -1.54 16.55
N PHE A 219 -2.33 -0.47 15.91
CA PHE A 219 -2.10 0.90 16.38
C PHE A 219 -2.85 1.17 17.67
N ASP A 220 -4.15 0.85 17.72
CA ASP A 220 -5.03 1.06 18.88
C ASP A 220 -4.56 0.28 20.11
N ALA A 221 -3.99 -0.91 19.91
CA ALA A 221 -3.40 -1.73 20.97
C ALA A 221 -2.13 -1.13 21.61
N ARG A 222 -1.58 -0.03 21.08
CA ARG A 222 -0.38 0.60 21.65
C ARG A 222 -0.71 1.35 22.94
N PRO A 223 0.11 1.25 24.00
CA PRO A 223 -0.16 1.93 25.27
C PRO A 223 -0.28 3.46 25.18
N TRP A 224 0.29 4.05 24.13
CA TRP A 224 0.32 5.48 23.86
C TRP A 224 -0.66 5.90 22.73
N ALA A 225 -1.45 4.97 22.21
CA ALA A 225 -2.48 5.28 21.23
C ALA A 225 -3.54 6.21 21.82
N PRO A 226 -4.08 7.17 21.04
CA PRO A 226 -5.19 7.98 21.50
C PRO A 226 -6.44 7.11 21.68
N GLU A 227 -7.28 7.43 22.66
CA GLU A 227 -8.59 6.79 22.81
C GLU A 227 -9.42 6.94 21.52
N GLY A 228 -10.14 5.88 21.15
CA GLY A 228 -10.99 5.87 19.96
C GLY A 228 -10.22 5.82 18.65
N ALA A 229 -8.96 5.35 18.60
CA ALA A 229 -8.23 5.27 17.34
C ALA A 229 -8.97 4.44 16.26
N MET A 230 -9.74 3.45 16.69
CA MET A 230 -10.60 2.62 15.83
C MET A 230 -11.83 3.36 15.26
N SER A 231 -12.21 4.53 15.77
CA SER A 231 -13.31 5.34 15.20
C SER A 231 -12.88 6.17 13.98
N THR A 232 -11.60 6.13 13.62
CA THR A 232 -11.09 6.77 12.41
C THR A 232 -11.85 6.28 11.18
N VAL A 233 -12.33 7.19 10.34
CA VAL A 233 -12.95 6.85 9.06
C VAL A 233 -11.86 6.53 8.04
N TYR A 234 -11.98 5.38 7.39
CA TYR A 234 -11.07 4.93 6.35
C TYR A 234 -11.84 4.66 5.06
N ALA A 235 -11.21 4.99 3.92
CA ALA A 235 -11.76 4.73 2.60
C ALA A 235 -11.42 3.29 2.16
N PHE A 236 -12.29 2.34 2.50
CA PHE A 236 -12.13 0.93 2.12
C PHE A 236 -12.48 0.70 0.65
N ALA A 237 -11.82 -0.25 0.00
CA ALA A 237 -12.18 -0.64 -1.35
C ALA A 237 -13.58 -1.27 -1.38
N CYS A 238 -14.43 -0.83 -2.31
CA CYS A 238 -15.69 -1.51 -2.57
C CYS A 238 -15.45 -2.95 -3.02
N GLU A 239 -16.10 -3.92 -2.38
CA GLU A 239 -15.87 -5.35 -2.55
C GLU A 239 -16.83 -6.01 -3.55
N CYS A 240 -17.39 -5.25 -4.49
CA CYS A 240 -18.35 -5.77 -5.46
C CYS A 240 -17.71 -6.81 -6.42
N GLY A 241 -16.39 -6.77 -6.59
CA GLY A 241 -15.64 -7.65 -7.48
C GLY A 241 -15.70 -7.28 -8.96
N HIS A 242 -16.40 -6.19 -9.32
CA HIS A 242 -16.49 -5.71 -10.69
C HIS A 242 -15.17 -5.06 -11.14
N GLU A 243 -14.66 -5.45 -12.30
CA GLU A 243 -13.33 -5.02 -12.81
C GLU A 243 -13.20 -3.50 -12.99
N ALA A 244 -14.28 -2.84 -13.44
CA ALA A 244 -14.33 -1.39 -13.61
C ALA A 244 -14.59 -0.60 -12.32
N CYS A 245 -14.82 -1.25 -11.18
CA CYS A 245 -15.16 -0.55 -9.95
C CYS A 245 -13.93 0.12 -9.32
N THR A 246 -13.96 1.44 -9.24
CA THR A 246 -12.94 2.26 -8.57
C THR A 246 -13.46 2.92 -7.30
N ALA A 247 -14.69 2.61 -6.87
CA ALA A 247 -15.32 3.22 -5.71
C ALA A 247 -14.66 2.78 -4.40
N ASP A 248 -14.66 3.71 -3.45
CA ASP A 248 -14.30 3.47 -2.06
C ASP A 248 -15.54 3.66 -1.18
N VAL A 249 -15.50 3.08 0.01
CA VAL A 249 -16.56 3.14 1.02
C VAL A 249 -15.94 3.72 2.28
N GLU A 250 -16.36 4.92 2.64
CA GLU A 250 -15.96 5.55 3.89
C GLU A 250 -16.70 4.89 5.05
N LEU A 251 -15.93 4.32 5.98
CA LEU A 251 -16.46 3.61 7.14
C LEU A 251 -15.50 3.79 8.31
N ALA A 252 -16.01 3.89 9.54
CA ALA A 252 -15.15 3.80 10.70
C ALA A 252 -14.47 2.42 10.73
N VAL A 253 -13.18 2.35 11.06
CA VAL A 253 -12.47 1.06 11.05
C VAL A 253 -13.14 0.04 11.97
N ALA A 254 -13.68 0.48 13.11
CA ALA A 254 -14.44 -0.34 14.05
C ALA A 254 -15.68 -1.01 13.45
N ASP A 255 -16.29 -0.40 12.43
CA ASP A 255 -17.50 -0.90 11.78
C ASP A 255 -17.21 -1.86 10.62
N PHE A 256 -15.93 -2.07 10.29
CA PHE A 256 -15.57 -3.03 9.25
C PHE A 256 -16.00 -4.45 9.65
N PRO A 257 -16.65 -5.21 8.77
CA PRO A 257 -17.18 -6.53 9.10
C PRO A 257 -16.14 -7.45 9.75
N GLY A 258 -16.53 -8.14 10.82
CA GLY A 258 -15.66 -9.05 11.59
C GLY A 258 -15.20 -10.29 10.80
N LEU A 259 -14.45 -11.17 11.46
CA LEU A 259 -14.09 -12.48 10.93
C LEU A 259 -15.22 -13.52 11.13
N PRO A 260 -15.26 -14.61 10.33
CA PRO A 260 -14.34 -14.94 9.23
C PRO A 260 -14.72 -14.26 7.91
N ASP A 261 -13.69 -13.89 7.13
CA ASP A 261 -13.85 -13.06 5.91
C ASP A 261 -14.79 -13.66 4.85
N GLU A 262 -14.80 -14.98 4.70
CA GLU A 262 -15.58 -15.66 3.64
C GLU A 262 -17.10 -15.56 3.87
N SER A 263 -17.55 -15.48 5.12
CA SER A 263 -18.98 -15.41 5.48
C SER A 263 -19.44 -14.00 5.86
N SER A 264 -18.52 -13.08 6.11
CA SER A 264 -18.87 -11.72 6.53
C SER A 264 -19.45 -10.89 5.38
N PRO A 265 -20.38 -9.96 5.69
CA PRO A 265 -20.98 -9.12 4.67
C PRO A 265 -19.92 -8.30 3.93
N PRO A 266 -20.03 -8.15 2.60
CA PRO A 266 -19.13 -7.31 1.82
C PRO A 266 -19.29 -5.84 2.18
N VAL A 267 -18.19 -5.08 2.12
CA VAL A 267 -18.23 -3.61 2.17
C VAL A 267 -18.53 -3.12 0.76
N LEU A 268 -19.68 -2.47 0.55
CA LEU A 268 -20.17 -2.08 -0.77
C LEU A 268 -20.57 -0.61 -0.79
N THR A 269 -20.22 0.06 -1.89
CA THR A 269 -20.79 1.35 -2.23
C THR A 269 -22.31 1.22 -2.39
N PRO A 270 -23.12 2.21 -1.97
CA PRO A 270 -24.56 2.17 -2.17
C PRO A 270 -24.95 1.83 -3.62
N GLY A 271 -25.89 0.90 -3.80
CA GLY A 271 -26.34 0.43 -5.10
C GLY A 271 -25.43 -0.63 -5.76
N HIS A 272 -24.26 -0.92 -5.21
CA HIS A 272 -23.45 -2.04 -5.67
C HIS A 272 -23.94 -3.34 -5.04
N HIS A 273 -23.82 -4.43 -5.78
CA HIS A 273 -24.08 -5.78 -5.29
C HIS A 273 -22.79 -6.60 -5.41
N ALA A 274 -22.47 -7.38 -4.38
CA ALA A 274 -21.41 -8.36 -4.52
C ALA A 274 -21.85 -9.42 -5.53
N ILE A 275 -21.02 -9.67 -6.54
CA ILE A 275 -21.25 -10.77 -7.47
C ILE A 275 -21.00 -12.07 -6.68
N MET A 276 -22.08 -12.67 -6.18
CA MET A 276 -22.06 -13.96 -5.51
C MET A 276 -21.95 -15.04 -6.57
N VAL A 277 -21.08 -16.03 -6.36
CA VAL A 277 -21.04 -17.23 -7.19
C VAL A 277 -22.34 -18.01 -6.95
N GLY A 278 -23.30 -17.88 -7.87
CA GLY A 278 -24.31 -18.91 -8.10
C GLY A 278 -23.83 -19.85 -9.21
N PRO A 279 -24.18 -21.14 -9.18
CA PRO A 279 -24.04 -21.96 -10.37
C PRO A 279 -24.99 -21.43 -11.44
N GLY A 280 -24.44 -20.71 -12.42
CA GLY A 280 -25.12 -20.30 -13.65
C GLY A 280 -26.10 -19.14 -13.50
N THR A 281 -25.67 -17.93 -13.86
CA THR A 281 -26.55 -16.92 -14.45
C THR A 281 -25.79 -16.16 -15.52
N ASN A 282 -26.06 -16.53 -16.78
CA ASN A 282 -25.71 -15.72 -17.94
C ASN A 282 -26.35 -14.34 -17.78
N CYS A 283 -25.55 -13.30 -18.02
CA CYS A 283 -26.02 -11.96 -18.30
C CYS A 283 -26.96 -12.02 -19.53
N PRO A 284 -28.21 -11.52 -19.48
CA PRO A 284 -29.02 -11.42 -20.68
C PRO A 284 -28.52 -10.24 -21.51
N ASP A 285 -28.00 -10.57 -22.69
CA ASP A 285 -27.66 -9.68 -23.78
C ASP A 285 -28.89 -8.83 -24.13
N LYS A 286 -28.90 -7.54 -23.79
CA LYS A 286 -29.95 -6.61 -24.27
C LYS A 286 -29.55 -6.10 -25.65
N ARG A 287 -29.98 -6.85 -26.67
CA ARG A 287 -30.27 -6.32 -28.00
C ARG A 287 -31.77 -6.17 -28.16
N SER A 288 -32.20 -4.92 -28.32
CA SER A 288 -33.36 -4.48 -29.11
C SER A 288 -33.35 -2.96 -29.14
#